data_AF-A0A0U5BGR3-F1
#
_entry.id   AF-A0A0U5BGR3-F1
#
_cell.length_a   1.000
_cell.length_b   1.000
_cell.length_c   1.000
_cell.angle_alpha   90.00
_cell.angle_beta   90.00
_cell.angle_gamma   90.00
#
_symmetry.space_group_name_H-M   'P 1'
#
loop_
_entity.id
_entity.type
_entity.pdbx_description
1 polymer ?
#
loop_
_entity_poly.entity_id
_entity_poly.type
_entity_poly.pdbx_seq_one_letter_code
_entity_poly.pdbx_strand_id
1 'polypeptide(L)'
;MNQIFKQKTWYNFLTLFFLYVNLVLFFALLYWVVEWAKLGFILDHYASSAHQQQWSDRITRSVYFSAITLLSVGYGDLSPFGWARGVAILEALIGYVLPGALVVRYVFTPPIRHFRQPLRKPYK
;
A
#
# COMPACT_ATOMS: atom_id res chain seq x y z
N MET A 1 -30.39 -10.01 -7.42
CA MET A 1 -29.06 -10.11 -8.06
C MET A 1 -28.16 -8.91 -7.74
N ASN A 2 -28.61 -7.65 -7.93
CA ASN A 2 -27.76 -6.46 -7.79
C ASN A 2 -27.22 -6.18 -6.37
N GLN A 3 -27.94 -6.56 -5.31
CA GLN A 3 -27.53 -6.29 -3.93
C GLN A 3 -26.28 -7.09 -3.51
N ILE A 4 -26.14 -8.33 -3.97
CA ILE A 4 -25.01 -9.22 -3.62
C ILE A 4 -23.71 -8.75 -4.30
N PHE A 5 -23.80 -8.31 -5.56
CA PHE A 5 -22.65 -7.73 -6.28
C PHE A 5 -22.19 -6.42 -5.62
N LYS A 6 -23.13 -5.54 -5.25
CA LYS A 6 -22.81 -4.29 -4.54
C LYS A 6 -22.09 -4.55 -3.22
N GLN A 7 -22.54 -5.54 -2.44
CA GLN A 7 -21.88 -5.91 -1.18
C GLN A 7 -20.46 -6.45 -1.40
N LYS A 8 -20.24 -7.37 -2.35
CA LYS A 8 -18.89 -7.90 -2.64
C LYS A 8 -17.92 -6.81 -3.10
N THR A 9 -18.37 -5.89 -3.95
CA THR A 9 -17.54 -4.75 -4.38
C THR A 9 -17.19 -3.83 -3.22
N TRP A 10 -18.13 -3.58 -2.31
CA TRP A 10 -17.89 -2.78 -1.11
C TRP A 10 -16.87 -3.41 -0.16
N TYR A 11 -16.99 -4.72 0.10
CA TYR A 11 -16.01 -5.45 0.91
C TYR A 11 -14.62 -5.40 0.30
N ASN A 12 -14.48 -5.61 -1.02
CA ASN A 12 -13.19 -5.52 -1.70
C ASN A 12 -12.55 -4.13 -1.54
N PHE A 13 -13.35 -3.05 -1.66
CA PHE A 13 -12.85 -1.69 -1.47
C PHE A 13 -12.37 -1.45 -0.03
N LEU A 14 -13.14 -1.87 0.97
CA LEU A 14 -12.73 -1.79 2.38
C LEU A 14 -11.46 -2.61 2.64
N THR A 15 -11.38 -3.84 2.12
CA THR A 15 -10.18 -4.67 2.24
C THR A 15 -8.96 -3.96 1.66
N LEU A 16 -9.09 -3.29 0.52
CA LEU A 16 -7.99 -2.51 -0.07
C LEU A 16 -7.62 -1.31 0.79
N PHE A 17 -8.60 -0.56 1.27
CA PHE A 17 -8.36 0.57 2.16
C PHE A 17 -7.55 0.12 3.41
N PHE A 18 -7.97 -0.95 4.07
CA PHE A 18 -7.23 -1.50 5.20
C PHE A 18 -5.85 -2.02 4.82
N LEU A 19 -5.69 -2.64 3.64
CA LEU A 19 -4.38 -3.06 3.13
C LEU A 19 -3.42 -1.87 2.99
N TYR A 20 -3.86 -0.78 2.36
CA TYR A 20 -3.05 0.44 2.20
C TYR A 20 -2.67 1.03 3.56
N VAL A 21 -3.62 1.14 4.50
CA VAL A 21 -3.33 1.64 5.86
C VAL A 21 -2.29 0.76 6.56
N ASN A 22 -2.41 -0.57 6.47
CA ASN A 22 -1.44 -1.49 7.07
C ASN A 22 -0.05 -1.36 6.44
N LEU A 23 0.03 -1.19 5.11
CA LEU A 23 1.30 -0.97 4.42
C LEU A 23 1.95 0.34 4.86
N VAL A 24 1.18 1.43 4.95
CA VAL A 24 1.69 2.72 5.43
C VAL A 24 2.25 2.57 6.86
N LEU A 25 1.51 1.92 7.75
CA LEU A 25 1.98 1.71 9.12
C LEU A 25 3.22 0.81 9.19
N PHE A 26 3.28 -0.22 8.35
CA PHE A 26 4.43 -1.13 8.27
C PHE A 26 5.69 -0.41 7.80
N PHE A 27 5.61 0.37 6.73
CA PHE A 27 6.74 1.13 6.22
C PHE A 27 7.14 2.28 7.16
N ALA A 28 6.18 2.96 7.78
CA ALA A 28 6.46 3.95 8.83
C ALA A 28 7.29 3.36 9.98
N LEU A 29 6.96 2.15 10.43
CA LEU A 29 7.76 1.42 11.43
C LEU A 29 9.14 1.06 10.89
N LEU A 30 9.27 0.63 9.63
CA LEU A 30 10.57 0.36 9.01
C LEU A 30 11.46 1.61 8.97
N TYR A 31 10.93 2.78 8.61
CA TYR A 31 11.69 4.02 8.65
C TYR A 31 12.17 4.34 10.05
N TRP A 32 11.32 4.12 11.05
CA TRP A 32 11.70 4.32 12.44
C TRP A 32 12.83 3.37 12.89
N VAL A 33 12.79 2.10 12.46
CA VAL A 33 13.87 1.12 12.71
C VAL A 33 15.17 1.54 12.02
N VAL A 34 15.12 2.02 10.78
CA VAL A 34 16.29 2.51 10.04
C VAL A 34 16.92 3.72 10.73
N GLU A 35 16.08 4.63 11.22
CA GLU A 35 16.51 5.80 11.98
C GLU A 35 17.12 5.42 13.34
N TRP A 36 16.50 4.47 14.04
CA TRP A 36 17.03 3.94 15.30
C TRP A 36 18.39 3.25 15.11
N ALA A 37 18.56 2.51 14.02
CA ALA A 37 19.83 1.90 13.63
C ALA A 37 20.89 2.91 13.16
N LYS A 38 20.55 4.21 13.08
CA LYS A 38 21.41 5.29 12.55
C LYS A 38 21.90 5.04 11.12
N LEU A 39 21.16 4.24 10.34
CA LEU A 39 21.50 3.90 8.95
C LEU A 39 20.92 4.90 7.94
N GLY A 40 19.95 5.70 8.35
CA GLY A 40 19.32 6.72 7.53
C GLY A 40 18.32 7.52 8.33
N PHE A 41 17.84 8.62 7.79
CA PHE A 41 16.79 9.42 8.42
C PHE A 41 15.95 10.11 7.35
N ILE A 42 14.76 10.56 7.74
CA ILE A 42 13.89 11.39 6.91
C ILE A 42 14.12 12.83 7.35
N LEU A 43 14.47 13.70 6.41
CA LEU A 43 14.64 15.13 6.65
C LEU A 43 13.37 15.87 6.26
N ASP A 44 12.87 16.70 7.17
CA ASP A 44 11.84 17.70 6.90
C ASP A 44 12.52 19.04 6.58
N HIS A 45 12.21 19.62 5.42
CA HIS A 45 12.79 20.89 4.98
C HIS A 45 12.13 22.12 5.59
N TYR A 46 10.93 21.99 6.15
CA TYR A 46 10.14 23.10 6.68
C TYR A 46 10.08 23.13 8.21
N ALA A 47 10.35 21.99 8.88
CA ALA A 47 10.37 21.93 10.34
C ALA A 47 11.72 22.40 10.95
N SER A 48 11.66 23.10 12.07
CA SER A 48 12.86 23.48 12.85
C SER A 48 13.56 22.26 13.46
N SER A 49 14.89 22.31 13.61
CA SER A 49 15.69 21.19 14.13
C SER A 49 15.26 20.72 15.54
N ALA A 50 14.78 21.64 16.39
CA ALA A 50 14.24 21.29 17.71
C ALA A 50 12.92 20.48 17.62
N HIS A 51 12.09 20.76 16.62
CA HIS A 51 10.84 20.04 16.39
C HIS A 51 11.10 18.63 15.84
N GLN A 52 12.06 18.49 14.93
CA GLN A 52 12.43 17.21 14.32
C GLN A 52 12.99 16.18 15.32
N GLN A 53 13.49 16.63 16.47
CA GLN A 53 13.97 15.73 17.52
C GLN A 53 12.83 15.14 18.36
N GLN A 54 11.64 15.74 18.32
CA GLN A 54 10.51 15.32 19.13
C GLN A 54 10.01 13.94 18.67
N TRP A 55 9.74 13.05 19.63
CA TRP A 55 9.28 11.69 19.33
C TRP A 55 7.97 11.67 18.52
N SER A 56 7.01 12.53 18.86
CA SER A 56 5.73 12.61 18.15
C SER A 56 5.88 13.06 16.71
N ASP A 57 6.81 13.99 16.44
CA ASP A 57 7.11 14.45 15.10
C ASP A 57 7.74 13.33 14.25
N ARG A 58 8.70 12.59 14.82
CA ARG A 58 9.32 11.43 14.15
C ARG A 58 8.31 10.37 13.71
N ILE A 59 7.32 10.06 14.54
CA ILE A 59 6.25 9.11 14.15
C ILE A 59 5.38 9.73 13.05
N THR A 60 4.92 10.97 13.25
CA THR A 60 3.97 11.61 12.34
C THR A 60 4.59 11.82 10.95
N ARG A 61 5.84 12.31 10.89
CA ARG A 61 6.57 12.47 9.63
C ARG A 61 6.81 11.14 8.93
N SER A 62 7.09 10.05 9.66
CA SER A 62 7.36 8.74 9.06
C SER A 62 6.10 8.13 8.46
N VAL A 63 4.96 8.26 9.14
CA VAL A 63 3.64 7.85 8.63
C VAL A 63 3.26 8.68 7.41
N TYR A 64 3.42 10.00 7.47
CA TYR A 64 3.10 10.88 6.35
C TYR A 64 4.03 10.64 5.15
N PHE A 65 5.34 10.50 5.36
CA PHE A 65 6.31 10.15 4.32
C PHE A 65 5.98 8.82 3.64
N SER A 66 5.64 7.79 4.42
CA SER A 66 5.21 6.49 3.92
C SER A 66 3.93 6.62 3.07
N ALA A 67 2.92 7.36 3.54
CA ALA A 67 1.68 7.58 2.79
C ALA A 67 1.92 8.26 1.43
N ILE A 68 2.69 9.36 1.38
CA ILE A 68 2.96 10.08 0.13
C ILE A 68 3.86 9.28 -0.82
N THR A 69 4.70 8.39 -0.29
CA THR A 69 5.58 7.52 -1.09
C THR A 69 4.80 6.35 -1.67
N LEU A 70 4.02 5.64 -0.85
CA LEU A 70 3.19 4.51 -1.28
C LEU A 70 2.14 4.94 -2.31
N LEU A 71 1.54 6.12 -2.14
CA LEU A 71 0.59 6.69 -3.08
C LEU A 71 1.25 7.41 -4.26
N SER A 72 2.58 7.44 -4.33
CA SER A 72 3.35 8.11 -5.39
C SER A 72 3.02 9.60 -5.55
N VAL A 73 2.62 10.28 -4.47
CA VAL A 73 2.35 11.72 -4.45
C VAL A 73 3.67 12.51 -4.33
N GLY A 74 4.50 12.14 -3.35
CA GLY A 74 5.86 12.68 -3.17
C GLY A 74 5.99 14.20 -3.29
N TYR A 75 5.36 14.97 -2.40
CA TYR A 75 5.42 16.45 -2.43
C TYR A 75 6.83 17.04 -2.41
N GLY A 76 7.82 16.30 -1.88
CA GLY A 76 9.22 16.72 -1.81
C GLY A 76 9.55 17.57 -0.58
N ASP A 77 8.59 17.79 0.30
CA ASP A 77 8.75 18.40 1.63
C ASP A 77 9.61 17.53 2.55
N LEU A 78 9.43 16.22 2.47
CA LEU A 78 10.24 15.22 3.17
C LEU A 78 11.14 14.48 2.20
N SER A 79 12.38 14.22 2.61
CA SER A 79 13.34 13.47 1.80
C SER A 79 14.10 12.42 2.60
N PRO A 80 14.20 11.17 2.10
CA PRO A 80 14.95 10.11 2.75
C PRO A 80 16.46 10.22 2.46
N PHE A 81 17.28 10.00 3.48
CA PHE A 81 18.73 9.95 3.38
C PHE A 81 19.29 8.63 3.92
N GLY A 82 20.45 8.22 3.40
CA GLY A 82 21.07 6.94 3.73
C GLY A 82 20.24 5.74 3.26
N TRP A 83 20.15 4.69 4.09
CA TRP A 83 19.43 3.45 3.77
C TRP A 83 17.91 3.63 3.67
N ALA A 84 17.36 4.72 4.20
CA ALA A 84 15.94 5.05 4.04
C ALA A 84 15.54 5.20 2.55
N ARG A 85 16.49 5.57 1.68
CA ARG A 85 16.25 5.64 0.22
C ARG A 85 15.91 4.27 -0.38
N GLY A 86 16.61 3.23 0.05
CA GLY A 86 16.34 1.86 -0.41
C GLY A 86 14.95 1.39 0.00
N VAL A 87 14.56 1.68 1.25
CA VAL A 87 13.21 1.40 1.74
C VAL A 87 12.15 2.15 0.96
N ALA A 88 12.37 3.45 0.67
CA ALA A 88 11.44 4.27 -0.13
C ALA A 88 11.27 3.76 -1.57
N ILE A 89 12.33 3.27 -2.20
CA ILE A 89 12.25 2.66 -3.53
C ILE A 89 11.38 1.40 -3.48
N LEU A 90 11.58 0.53 -2.49
CA LEU A 90 10.78 -0.69 -2.34
C LEU A 90 9.31 -0.37 -2.05
N GLU A 91 9.06 0.61 -1.20
CA GLU A 91 7.71 1.08 -0.88
C GLU A 91 6.99 1.61 -2.12
N ALA A 92 7.63 2.47 -2.90
CA ALA A 92 7.07 3.02 -4.12
C ALA A 92 6.77 1.92 -5.16
N LEU A 93 7.66 0.92 -5.29
CA LEU A 93 7.43 -0.23 -6.16
C LEU A 93 6.18 -1.02 -5.76
N ILE A 94 6.00 -1.29 -4.46
CA ILE A 94 4.81 -1.98 -3.95
C ILE A 94 3.55 -1.14 -4.21
N GLY A 95 3.61 0.17 -3.93
CA GLY A 95 2.54 1.11 -4.19
C GLY A 95 2.07 1.12 -5.65
N TYR A 96 3.01 0.98 -6.59
CA TYR A 96 2.72 0.92 -8.02
C TYR A 96 2.15 -0.44 -8.48
N VAL A 97 2.63 -1.55 -7.92
CA VAL A 97 2.21 -2.91 -8.31
C VAL A 97 0.79 -3.23 -7.84
N LEU A 98 0.37 -2.74 -6.67
CA LEU A 98 -0.95 -3.00 -6.09
C LEU A 98 -2.14 -2.64 -7.01
N PRO A 99 -2.26 -1.42 -7.56
CA PRO A 99 -3.33 -1.09 -8.49
C PRO A 99 -3.24 -1.91 -9.78
N GLY A 100 -2.03 -2.22 -10.26
CA GLY A 100 -1.81 -3.09 -11.42
C GLY A 100 -2.37 -4.50 -11.21
N ALA A 101 -2.12 -5.10 -10.04
CA ALA A 101 -2.64 -6.42 -9.69
C ALA A 101 -4.18 -6.46 -9.65
N LEU A 102 -4.81 -5.37 -9.21
CA LEU A 102 -6.27 -5.23 -9.24
C LEU A 102 -6.80 -5.20 -10.67
N VAL A 103 -6.22 -4.38 -11.53
CA VAL A 103 -6.61 -4.31 -12.94
C VAL A 103 -6.49 -5.69 -13.60
N VAL A 104 -5.39 -6.41 -13.35
CA VAL A 104 -5.19 -7.76 -13.90
C VAL A 104 -6.32 -8.71 -13.46
N ARG A 105 -6.67 -8.70 -12.18
CA ARG A 105 -7.74 -9.53 -11.64
C ARG A 105 -9.11 -9.20 -12.25
N TYR A 106 -9.42 -7.92 -12.41
CA TYR A 106 -10.73 -7.48 -12.92
C TYR A 106 -10.88 -7.61 -14.44
N VAL A 107 -9.80 -7.39 -15.20
CA VAL A 107 -9.84 -7.38 -16.68
C VAL A 107 -9.55 -8.75 -17.27
N PHE A 108 -8.55 -9.47 -16.75
CA PHE A 108 -7.99 -10.65 -17.42
C PHE A 108 -8.39 -11.99 -16.80
N THR A 109 -9.09 -12.00 -15.66
CA THR A 109 -9.57 -13.26 -15.07
C THR A 109 -10.98 -13.54 -15.57
N PRO A 110 -11.17 -14.33 -16.66
CA PRO A 110 -12.52 -14.70 -17.06
C PRO A 110 -13.17 -15.49 -15.90
N PRO A 111 -14.47 -15.30 -15.65
CA PRO A 111 -15.18 -16.12 -14.67
C PRO A 111 -15.04 -17.58 -15.11
N ILE A 112 -14.57 -18.44 -14.20
CA ILE A 112 -14.46 -19.88 -14.43
C ILE A 112 -15.83 -20.35 -14.93
N ARG A 113 -15.94 -20.61 -16.24
CA ARG A 113 -17.13 -21.21 -16.82
C ARG A 113 -17.16 -22.62 -16.25
N HIS A 114 -18.00 -22.85 -15.22
CA HIS A 114 -18.38 -24.20 -14.88
C HIS A 114 -18.97 -24.82 -16.13
N PHE A 115 -18.18 -25.69 -16.75
CA PHE A 115 -18.56 -26.47 -17.92
C PHE A 115 -19.78 -27.28 -17.47
N ARG A 116 -20.99 -26.84 -17.86
CA ARG A 116 -22.21 -27.63 -17.69
C ARG A 116 -21.94 -28.94 -18.41
N GLN A 117 -21.67 -30.01 -17.66
CA GLN A 117 -21.64 -31.34 -18.22
C GLN A 117 -23.00 -31.57 -18.90
N PRO A 118 -23.05 -31.88 -20.21
CA PRO A 118 -24.31 -32.22 -20.82
C PRO A 118 -24.83 -33.46 -20.10
N LEU A 119 -26.04 -33.35 -19.54
CA LEU A 119 -26.75 -34.44 -18.90
C LEU A 119 -26.71 -35.66 -19.82
N ARG A 120 -25.87 -36.64 -19.48
CA ARG A 120 -25.76 -37.91 -20.19
C ARG A 120 -27.09 -38.63 -19.95
N LYS A 121 -27.98 -38.58 -20.94
CA LYS A 121 -29.25 -39.31 -20.89
C LYS A 121 -28.93 -40.81 -20.76
N PRO A 122 -29.61 -41.56 -19.86
CA PRO A 122 -29.45 -42.99 -19.79
C PRO A 122 -29.93 -43.62 -21.10
N TYR A 123 -29.13 -44.53 -21.65
CA TYR A 123 -29.51 -45.35 -22.79
C TYR A 123 -30.59 -46.34 -22.32
N LYS A 124 -31.62 -46.50 -23.14
CA LYS A 124 -32.78 -47.37 -22.86
C LYS A 124 -32.37 -48.83 -22.73
#